data_AF-A0A6N4TCQ7-F1
#
_entry.id   AF-A0A6N4TCQ7-F1
#
_cell.length_a   1.000
_cell.length_b   1.000
_cell.length_c   1.000
_cell.angle_alpha   90.00
_cell.angle_beta   90.00
_cell.angle_gamma   90.00
#
_symmetry.space_group_name_H-M   'P 1'
#
loop_
_entity.id
_entity.type
_entity.pdbx_description
1 polymer ?
#
loop_
_entity_poly.entity_id
_entity_poly.type
_entity_poly.pdbx_seq_one_letter_code
_entity_poly.pdbx_strand_id
1 'polypeptide(L)' 'MTFGLTGTMVTGDYIMNASYVSPGKDEIKHSYKHAIHTMVSNADGPKGLQPVPKVEAIRGVTEGLLLNLRNDM' A
#
# COMPACT_ATOMS: atom_id res chain seq x y z
N MET A 1 -5.98 4.92 -11.08
CA MET A 1 -4.70 5.39 -11.66
C MET A 1 -4.88 6.83 -12.09
N THR A 2 -4.20 7.77 -11.46
CA THR A 2 -4.21 9.18 -11.87
C THR A 2 -2.94 9.44 -12.68
N PHE A 3 -3.05 9.61 -13.99
CA PHE A 3 -1.94 10.04 -14.83
C PHE A 3 -1.75 11.55 -14.65
N GLY A 4 -0.91 11.93 -13.69
CA GLY A 4 -0.58 13.33 -13.42
C GLY A 4 0.33 13.93 -14.48
N LEU A 5 0.12 15.20 -14.81
CA LEU A 5 1.05 16.05 -15.57
C LEU A 5 2.45 15.98 -14.94
N THR A 6 3.49 16.10 -15.78
CA THR A 6 4.91 16.16 -15.38
C THR A 6 5.10 16.99 -14.11
N GLY A 7 5.64 16.40 -13.04
CA GLY A 7 5.82 17.10 -11.76
C GLY A 7 4.83 16.76 -10.66
N THR A 8 3.84 15.89 -10.92
CA THR A 8 2.75 15.62 -9.95
C THR A 8 3.07 14.45 -9.02
N MET A 9 2.88 14.65 -7.72
CA MET A 9 2.80 13.56 -6.74
C MET A 9 1.48 12.81 -6.91
N VAL A 10 1.56 11.52 -7.16
CA VAL A 10 0.41 10.61 -7.30
C VAL A 10 0.42 9.64 -6.12
N THR A 11 -0.63 9.68 -5.31
CA THR A 11 -0.87 8.66 -4.28
C THR A 11 -1.60 7.48 -4.92
N GLY A 12 -0.97 6.31 -4.88
CA GLY A 12 -1.60 5.05 -5.26
C GLY A 12 -2.16 4.34 -4.04
N ASP A 13 -3.46 4.06 -4.04
CA ASP A 13 -4.12 3.26 -3.02
C ASP A 13 -4.04 1.77 -3.39
N TYR A 14 -3.52 0.96 -2.46
CA TYR A 14 -3.46 -0.49 -2.55
C TYR A 14 -4.42 -1.07 -1.52
N ILE A 15 -5.35 -1.91 -1.98
CA ILE A 15 -6.38 -2.52 -1.15
C ILE A 15 -6.21 -4.04 -1.20
N MET A 16 -6.11 -4.68 -0.03
CA MET A 16 -6.15 -6.12 0.12
C MET A 16 -7.45 -6.51 0.82
N ASN A 17 -8.28 -7.31 0.14
CA ASN A 17 -9.46 -7.92 0.74
C ASN A 17 -9.08 -9.32 1.23
N ALA A 18 -9.32 -9.60 2.51
CA ALA A 18 -9.07 -10.90 3.12
C ALA A 18 -10.37 -11.49 3.67
N SER A 19 -10.55 -12.79 3.44
CA SER A 19 -11.52 -13.63 4.13
C SER A 19 -10.75 -14.66 4.95
N TYR A 20 -11.02 -14.79 6.24
CA TYR A 20 -10.42 -15.82 7.08
C TYR A 20 -11.41 -16.35 8.11
N VAL A 21 -11.17 -17.57 8.59
CA VAL A 21 -11.94 -18.22 9.65
C VAL A 21 -11.02 -18.37 10.85
N SER A 22 -11.40 -17.79 11.99
CA SER A 22 -10.72 -18.06 13.27
C SER A 22 -11.42 -19.22 13.97
N PRO A 23 -10.70 -20.09 14.71
CA PRO A 23 -11.32 -21.23 15.40
C PRO A 23 -12.50 -20.81 16.27
N GLY A 24 -13.68 -21.40 16.02
CA GLY A 24 -14.90 -21.11 16.77
C GLY A 24 -15.62 -19.81 16.40
N LYS A 25 -15.22 -19.13 15.31
CA LYS A 25 -15.91 -17.94 14.77
C LYS A 25 -16.40 -18.20 13.34
N ASP A 26 -17.41 -17.42 12.95
CA ASP A 26 -17.85 -17.34 11.55
C ASP A 26 -16.77 -16.70 10.66
N GLU A 27 -16.94 -16.82 9.34
CA GLU A 27 -16.05 -16.19 8.35
C GLU A 27 -15.95 -14.68 8.58
N ILE A 28 -14.73 -14.17 8.78
CA ILE A 28 -14.43 -12.76 8.92
C ILE A 28 -13.94 -12.23 7.57
N LYS A 29 -14.55 -11.13 7.11
CA LYS A 29 -14.16 -10.40 5.90
C LYS A 29 -13.60 -9.04 6.30
N HIS A 30 -12.37 -8.73 5.90
CA HIS A 30 -11.71 -7.45 6.21
C HIS A 30 -11.00 -6.89 4.98
N SER A 31 -11.05 -5.58 4.79
CA SER A 31 -10.26 -4.85 3.78
C SER A 31 -9.14 -4.02 4.41
N TYR A 32 -7.89 -4.33 4.09
CA TYR A 32 -6.72 -3.57 4.50
C TYR A 32 -6.30 -2.59 3.40
N LYS A 33 -5.83 -1.40 3.77
CA LYS A 33 -5.41 -0.35 2.83
C LYS A 33 -3.98 0.09 3.12
N HIS A 34 -3.23 0.37 2.07
CA HIS A 34 -1.90 0.95 2.14
C HIS A 34 -1.71 1.92 0.97
N ALA A 35 -1.11 3.09 1.22
CA ALA A 35 -0.84 4.09 0.19
C ALA A 35 0.65 4.09 -0.19
N ILE A 36 0.96 4.33 -1.47
CA ILE A 36 2.32 4.67 -1.94
C ILE A 36 2.26 6.06 -2.58
N HIS A 37 3.15 6.95 -2.14
CA HIS A 37 3.41 8.19 -2.88
C HIS A 37 4.38 7.91 -4.01
N THR A 38 3.94 8.13 -5.24
CA THR A 38 4.75 8.01 -6.45
C THR A 38 4.89 9.38 -7.09
N MET A 39 6.08 9.69 -7.59
CA MET A 39 6.31 10.95 -8.32
C MET A 39 6.27 10.66 -9.82
N VAL A 40 5.53 11.47 -10.59
CA VAL A 40 5.57 11.40 -12.06
C VAL A 40 6.65 12.36 -12.57
N SER A 41 7.67 11.82 -13.25
CA SER A 41 8.86 12.54 -13.78
C SER A 41 9.88 12.97 -12.69
N ASN A 42 10.83 13.85 -13.05
CA ASN A 42 11.94 14.36 -12.22
C ASN A 42 11.49 15.31 -11.08
N ALA A 43 10.34 15.02 -10.47
CA ALA A 43 9.81 15.80 -9.37
C ALA A 43 10.49 15.35 -8.07
N ASP A 44 10.96 16.30 -7.28
CA ASP A 44 11.48 16.01 -5.94
C ASP A 44 10.36 15.44 -5.07
N GLY A 45 10.63 14.30 -4.45
CA GLY A 45 9.73 13.71 -3.47
C GLY A 45 9.54 14.61 -2.24
N PRO A 46 8.58 14.30 -1.36
CA PRO A 46 8.39 15.03 -0.11
C PRO A 46 9.71 15.15 0.67
N LYS A 47 10.00 16.34 1.20
CA LYS A 47 11.24 16.62 1.93
C LYS A 47 11.41 15.62 3.09
N GLY A 48 12.59 15.02 3.18
CA GLY A 48 12.93 14.05 4.24
C GLY A 48 12.63 12.59 3.91
N LEU A 49 12.08 12.28 2.72
CA LEU A 49 11.89 10.91 2.26
C LEU A 49 12.97 10.53 1.25
N GLN A 50 13.55 9.34 1.42
CA GLN A 50 14.44 8.75 0.43
C GLN A 50 13.63 8.01 -0.63
N PRO A 51 13.87 8.26 -1.93
CA PRO A 51 13.25 7.47 -2.99
C PRO A 51 13.67 6.01 -2.86
N VAL A 52 12.69 5.11 -2.90
CA VAL A 52 12.95 3.67 -2.94
C VAL A 52 12.70 3.14 -4.36
N PRO A 53 13.43 2.09 -4.79
CA PRO A 53 13.12 1.38 -6.03
C PRO A 53 11.68 0.86 -6.02
N LYS A 54 11.02 0.87 -7.18
CA LYS A 54 9.60 0.46 -7.31
C LYS A 54 9.33 -0.94 -6.75
N VAL A 55 10.25 -1.88 -6.98
CA VAL A 55 10.14 -3.27 -6.48
C VAL A 55 10.14 -3.32 -4.96
N GLU A 56 10.98 -2.50 -4.31
CA GLU A 56 11.04 -2.41 -2.85
C GLU A 56 9.78 -1.76 -2.28
N ALA A 57 9.24 -0.73 -2.95
CA ALA A 57 7.99 -0.09 -2.55
C ALA A 57 6.81 -1.09 -2.58
N ILE A 58 6.69 -1.88 -3.66
CA ILE A 58 5.65 -2.90 -3.80
C ILE A 58 5.80 -3.97 -2.71
N ARG A 59 7.04 -4.41 -2.43
CA ARG A 59 7.30 -5.38 -1.36
C ARG A 59 6.86 -4.84 0.00
N GLY A 60 7.26 -3.61 0.34
CA GLY A 60 6.89 -2.99 1.63
C GLY A 60 5.37 -2.85 1.81
N VAL A 61 4.64 -2.47 0.74
CA VAL A 61 3.17 -2.45 0.78
C VAL A 61 2.57 -3.81 1.03
N THR A 62 3.07 -4.83 0.33
CA THR A 62 2.58 -6.20 0.49
C THR A 62 2.83 -6.71 1.90
N GLU A 63 4.03 -6.49 2.44
CA GLU A 63 4.39 -6.84 3.81
C GLU A 63 3.51 -6.12 4.84
N GLY A 64 3.27 -4.81 4.67
CA GLY A 64 2.41 -4.04 5.56
C GLY A 64 0.96 -4.53 5.57
N LEU A 65 0.39 -4.82 4.40
CA LEU A 65 -0.97 -5.36 4.27
C LEU A 65 -1.09 -6.75 4.93
N LEU A 66 -0.11 -7.62 4.73
CA LEU A 66 -0.07 -8.95 5.35
C LEU A 66 0.14 -8.90 6.86
N LEU A 67 0.97 -7.98 7.36
CA LEU A 67 1.17 -7.80 8.79
C LEU A 67 -0.11 -7.31 9.48
N ASN A 68 -0.87 -6.41 8.84
CA ASN A 68 -2.16 -5.98 9.37
C ASN A 68 -3.14 -7.15 9.44
N LEU A 69 -3.22 -7.97 8.39
CA LEU A 69 -4.04 -9.19 8.44
C LEU A 69 -3.61 -10.13 9.57
N ARG A 70 -2.31 -10.38 9.71
CA ARG A 70 -1.79 -11.24 10.76
C ARG A 70 -2.15 -10.73 12.16
N ASN A 71 -2.11 -9.41 12.39
CA ASN A 71 -2.43 -8.84 13.70
C ASN A 71 -3.91 -8.93 14.05
N ASP A 72 -4.79 -9.03 13.04
CA ASP A 72 -6.24 -9.17 13.21
C ASP A 72 -6.69 -10.63 13.42
N MET A 73 -5.88 -11.62 13.01
CA MET A 73 -6.15 -13.06 13.14
C MET A 73 -5.85 -13.61 14.54
#